data_AF-A0A353PVX7-F1
#
_entry.id   AF-A0A353PVX7-F1
#
_cell.length_a   1.000
_cell.length_b   1.000
_cell.length_c   1.000
_cell.angle_alpha   90.00
_cell.angle_beta   90.00
_cell.angle_gamma   90.00
#
_symmetry.space_group_name_H-M   'P 1'
#
loop_
_entity.id
_entity.type
_entity.pdbx_description
1 polymer ?
#
loop_
_entity_poly.entity_id
_entity_poly.type
_entity_poly.pdbx_seq_one_letter_code
_entity_poly.pdbx_strand_id
1 'polypeptide(L)'
;MERKIKKKEKQVSVTFFSKQKVSCPVCKKDFEKEELMSGGGRLIAGPLTDELRRTYEPSVKYGTLYPLTYAIGACPSCHIGLLWEDFDIKLDDKSINLILDNEGERIESVQAIFPHYNFGRKRTLLDGAAAYYLALLTYEKLPASISPTIKKAQISLRLAWVCTDLHTE
;
A
#
# COMPACT_ATOMS: atom_id res chain seq x y z
N MET A 1 27.31 8.32 35.62
CA MET A 1 26.26 8.97 34.82
C MET A 1 25.56 7.88 34.02
N GLU A 2 24.55 7.25 34.62
CA GLU A 2 23.87 6.07 34.07
C GLU A 2 22.97 6.49 32.90
N ARG A 3 23.23 5.92 31.72
CA ARG A 3 22.37 6.07 30.54
C ARG A 3 21.06 5.33 30.81
N LYS A 4 20.00 6.07 31.15
CA LYS A 4 18.64 5.55 31.22
C LYS A 4 18.26 4.95 29.87
N ILE A 5 18.19 3.63 29.81
CA ILE A 5 17.62 2.87 28.70
C ILE A 5 16.14 3.27 28.63
N LYS A 6 15.75 4.04 27.59
CA LYS A 6 14.35 4.35 27.32
C LYS A 6 13.60 3.02 27.17
N LYS A 7 12.67 2.73 28.08
CA LYS A 7 11.72 1.61 27.96
C LYS A 7 11.06 1.72 26.58
N LYS A 8 11.16 0.68 25.75
CA LYS A 8 10.34 0.53 24.53
C LYS A 8 8.87 0.59 24.97
N GLU A 9 8.21 1.71 24.70
CA GLU A 9 6.78 1.85 24.91
C GLU A 9 6.06 0.77 24.10
N LYS A 10 5.06 0.15 24.71
CA LYS A 10 4.31 -0.96 24.13
C LYS A 10 3.55 -0.42 22.92
N GLN A 11 4.09 -0.65 21.72
CA GLN A 11 3.54 -0.13 20.47
C GLN A 11 2.11 -0.64 20.30
N VAL A 12 1.13 0.25 20.49
CA VAL A 12 -0.28 -0.11 20.40
C VAL A 12 -0.61 -0.39 18.94
N SER A 13 -1.24 -1.53 18.65
CA SER A 13 -1.58 -1.90 17.27
C SER A 13 -2.48 -0.85 16.62
N VAL A 14 -2.09 -0.39 15.43
CA VAL A 14 -2.81 0.61 14.62
C VAL A 14 -3.58 -0.05 13.47
N THR A 15 -3.17 -1.25 13.08
CA THR A 15 -3.80 -2.07 12.04
C THR A 15 -4.15 -3.46 12.55
N PHE A 16 -5.02 -4.14 11.81
CA PHE A 16 -5.38 -5.54 12.00
C PHE A 16 -5.55 -6.23 10.65
N PHE A 17 -5.40 -7.55 10.64
CA PHE A 17 -5.75 -8.36 9.46
C PHE A 17 -7.23 -8.73 9.52
N SER A 18 -7.97 -8.44 8.45
CA SER A 18 -9.38 -8.80 8.35
C SER A 18 -9.55 -10.32 8.32
N LYS A 19 -10.59 -10.81 9.01
CA LYS A 19 -10.97 -12.23 8.98
C LYS A 19 -11.48 -12.66 7.60
N GLN A 20 -12.05 -11.73 6.85
CA GLN A 20 -12.48 -11.97 5.49
C GLN A 20 -11.27 -11.90 4.57
N LYS A 21 -10.90 -13.05 4.02
CA LYS A 21 -9.81 -13.14 3.05
C LYS A 21 -10.22 -12.48 1.73
N VAL A 22 -9.24 -11.91 1.05
CA VAL A 22 -9.39 -11.38 -0.30
C VAL A 22 -8.76 -12.36 -1.27
N SER A 23 -9.47 -12.70 -2.34
CA SER A 23 -8.93 -13.53 -3.41
C SER A 23 -8.28 -12.66 -4.47
N CYS A 24 -7.04 -12.99 -4.85
CA CYS A 24 -6.32 -12.23 -5.87
C CYS A 24 -6.99 -12.41 -7.25
N PRO A 25 -7.35 -11.33 -7.99
CA PRO A 25 -8.00 -11.46 -9.30
C PRO A 25 -7.12 -12.13 -10.35
N VAL A 26 -5.78 -12.12 -10.17
CA VAL A 26 -4.80 -12.68 -11.12
C VAL A 26 -4.43 -14.12 -10.74
N CYS A 27 -3.81 -14.34 -9.56
CA CYS A 27 -3.31 -15.67 -9.19
C CYS A 27 -4.30 -16.54 -8.39
N LYS A 28 -5.49 -16.00 -8.05
CA LYS A 28 -6.56 -16.66 -7.28
C LYS A 28 -6.18 -17.16 -5.88
N LYS A 29 -4.98 -16.83 -5.39
CA LYS A 29 -4.58 -17.12 -4.00
C LYS A 29 -5.27 -16.15 -3.06
N ASP A 30 -5.77 -16.70 -1.96
CA ASP A 30 -6.39 -15.92 -0.89
C ASP A 30 -5.34 -15.38 0.08
N PHE A 31 -5.51 -14.13 0.49
CA PHE A 31 -4.65 -13.49 1.49
C PHE A 31 -5.45 -12.58 2.41
N GLU A 32 -4.86 -12.25 3.56
CA GLU A 32 -5.49 -11.39 4.55
C GLU A 32 -5.33 -9.92 4.16
N LYS A 33 -6.42 -9.15 4.21
CA LYS A 33 -6.38 -7.70 4.01
C LYS A 33 -5.99 -7.02 5.31
N GLU A 34 -4.88 -6.30 5.29
CA GLU A 34 -4.52 -5.40 6.40
C GLU A 34 -5.38 -4.13 6.35
N GLU A 35 -6.09 -3.85 7.43
CA GLU A 35 -6.95 -2.68 7.57
C GLU A 35 -6.49 -1.78 8.72
N LEU A 36 -6.60 -0.48 8.50
CA LEU A 36 -6.30 0.51 9.51
C LEU A 36 -7.50 0.68 10.46
N MET A 37 -7.22 0.65 11.76
CA MET A 37 -8.27 0.82 12.78
C MET A 37 -8.78 2.27 12.75
N SER A 38 -10.08 2.45 12.53
CA SER A 38 -10.73 3.75 12.63
C SER A 38 -11.21 4.05 14.05
N GLY A 39 -11.34 5.33 14.39
CA GLY A 39 -11.87 5.80 15.68
C GLY A 39 -10.85 5.87 16.84
N GLY A 40 -11.31 6.37 17.99
CA GLY A 40 -10.52 6.48 19.21
C GLY A 40 -9.33 7.44 19.15
N GLY A 41 -9.42 8.50 18.34
CA GLY A 41 -8.36 9.51 18.18
C GLY A 41 -7.13 9.04 17.42
N ARG A 42 -7.24 7.96 16.62
CA ARG A 42 -6.15 7.44 15.78
C ARG A 42 -5.90 8.31 14.55
N LEU A 43 -6.96 8.67 13.84
CA LEU A 43 -6.90 9.50 12.63
C LEU A 43 -7.36 10.92 12.95
N ILE A 44 -6.43 11.78 13.34
CA ILE A 44 -6.69 13.21 13.57
C ILE A 44 -6.47 13.91 12.23
N ALA A 45 -7.56 14.36 11.62
CA ALA A 45 -7.52 14.98 10.30
C ALA A 45 -6.92 16.39 10.37
N GLY A 46 -5.81 16.61 9.67
CA GLY A 46 -5.17 17.91 9.51
C GLY A 46 -5.74 18.70 8.31
N PRO A 47 -5.04 19.77 7.90
CA PRO A 47 -5.43 20.58 6.75
C PRO A 47 -5.42 19.79 5.43
N LEU A 48 -6.17 20.29 4.45
CA LEU A 48 -6.09 19.86 3.06
C LEU A 48 -5.01 20.69 2.37
N THR A 49 -4.04 20.04 1.71
CA THR A 49 -3.02 20.75 0.93
C THR A 49 -3.58 21.23 -0.41
N ASP A 50 -2.83 22.08 -1.10
CA ASP A 50 -3.16 22.55 -2.47
C ASP A 50 -3.23 21.40 -3.48
N GLU A 51 -2.55 20.29 -3.19
CA GLU A 51 -2.59 19.06 -3.99
C GLU A 51 -3.81 18.18 -3.66
N LEU A 52 -4.75 18.66 -2.83
CA LEU A 52 -5.91 17.91 -2.36
C LEU A 52 -5.54 16.68 -1.51
N ARG A 53 -4.35 16.69 -0.89
CA ARG A 53 -3.93 15.69 0.08
C ARG A 53 -4.44 16.07 1.46
N ARG A 54 -5.15 15.17 2.13
CA ARG A 54 -5.47 15.30 3.56
C ARG A 54 -4.25 14.90 4.38
N THR A 55 -3.73 15.80 5.23
CA THR A 55 -2.68 15.45 6.20
C THR A 55 -3.30 14.89 7.48
N TYR A 56 -2.48 14.22 8.30
CA TYR A 56 -2.91 13.65 9.57
C TYR A 56 -1.96 14.09 10.67
N GLU A 57 -2.52 14.64 11.74
CA GLU A 57 -1.73 15.08 12.89
C GLU A 57 -1.31 13.88 13.74
N PRO A 58 -0.07 13.90 14.29
CA PRO A 58 0.39 12.82 15.16
C PRO A 58 -0.49 12.68 16.41
N SER A 59 -0.95 11.45 16.68
CA SER A 59 -1.68 11.16 17.90
C SER A 59 -0.72 10.95 19.07
N VAL A 60 -1.02 11.52 20.25
CA VAL A 60 -0.22 11.33 21.47
C VAL A 60 -0.02 9.85 21.80
N LYS A 61 -1.01 9.00 21.49
CA LYS A 61 -0.99 7.56 21.82
C LYS A 61 -0.43 6.67 20.72
N TYR A 62 -0.62 7.05 19.45
CA TYR A 62 -0.32 6.18 18.30
C TYR A 62 0.79 6.72 17.39
N GLY A 63 1.25 7.95 17.62
CA GLY A 63 2.21 8.64 16.77
C GLY A 63 1.59 9.08 15.44
N THR A 64 2.48 9.32 14.46
CA THR A 64 2.09 9.63 13.08
C THR A 64 1.56 8.38 12.40
N LEU A 65 0.41 8.51 11.74
CA LEU A 65 -0.18 7.45 10.93
C LEU A 65 -0.26 7.90 9.48
N TYR A 66 -0.08 6.95 8.56
CA TYR A 66 -0.11 7.20 7.12
C TYR A 66 -1.24 6.37 6.48
N PRO A 67 -2.50 6.84 6.47
CA PRO A 67 -3.61 6.05 5.95
C PRO A 67 -3.47 5.67 4.47
N LEU A 68 -2.75 6.50 3.71
CA LEU A 68 -2.54 6.31 2.29
C LEU A 68 -1.82 5.00 1.95
N THR A 69 -0.97 4.47 2.85
CA THR A 69 -0.23 3.21 2.65
C THR A 69 -1.13 1.98 2.51
N TYR A 70 -2.40 2.09 2.93
CA TYR A 70 -3.37 1.00 2.89
C TYR A 70 -4.37 1.10 1.74
N ALA A 71 -4.28 2.11 0.87
CA ALA A 71 -5.22 2.29 -0.25
C ALA A 71 -4.98 1.31 -1.41
N ILE A 72 -3.77 0.78 -1.55
CA ILE A 72 -3.41 -0.22 -2.58
C ILE A 72 -3.48 -1.62 -1.97
N GLY A 73 -4.26 -2.51 -2.57
CA GLY A 73 -4.17 -3.94 -2.32
C GLY A 73 -2.98 -4.52 -3.06
N ALA A 74 -2.14 -5.27 -2.35
CA ALA A 74 -0.97 -5.91 -2.92
C ALA A 74 -0.98 -7.39 -2.58
N CYS A 75 -0.90 -8.26 -3.59
CA CYS A 75 -0.92 -9.70 -3.37
C CYS A 75 0.49 -10.18 -2.96
N PRO A 76 0.65 -10.85 -1.81
CA PRO A 76 1.96 -11.35 -1.36
C PRO A 76 2.48 -12.54 -2.17
N SER A 77 1.67 -13.09 -3.09
CA SER A 77 2.03 -14.31 -3.83
C SER A 77 2.39 -14.11 -5.30
N CYS A 78 1.86 -13.08 -5.97
CA CYS A 78 2.16 -12.80 -7.37
C CYS A 78 2.57 -11.32 -7.59
N HIS A 79 2.71 -10.58 -6.49
CA HIS A 79 3.17 -9.20 -6.49
C HIS A 79 2.43 -8.34 -7.53
N ILE A 80 1.10 -8.41 -7.50
CA ILE A 80 0.26 -7.41 -8.18
C ILE A 80 -0.06 -6.29 -7.19
N GLY A 81 -0.21 -5.07 -7.69
CA GLY A 81 -0.73 -3.93 -6.95
C GLY A 81 -1.96 -3.38 -7.66
N LEU A 82 -3.08 -3.26 -6.96
CA LEU A 82 -4.32 -2.65 -7.49
C LEU A 82 -4.95 -1.77 -6.42
N LEU A 83 -5.75 -0.79 -6.82
CA LEU A 83 -6.70 -0.16 -5.90
C LEU A 83 -7.63 -1.24 -5.35
N TRP A 84 -8.00 -1.18 -4.07
CA TRP A 84 -8.91 -2.17 -3.48
C TRP A 84 -10.24 -2.30 -4.24
N GLU A 85 -10.73 -1.21 -4.81
CA GLU A 85 -11.93 -1.16 -5.64
C GLU A 85 -11.81 -2.02 -6.92
N ASP A 86 -10.58 -2.28 -7.37
CA ASP A 86 -10.29 -3.08 -8.56
C ASP A 86 -9.97 -4.54 -8.23
N PHE A 87 -10.09 -5.00 -6.99
CA PHE A 87 -9.84 -6.42 -6.68
C PHE A 87 -10.94 -7.37 -7.17
N ASP A 88 -12.13 -6.85 -7.50
CA ASP A 88 -13.26 -7.62 -8.01
C ASP A 88 -13.37 -7.59 -9.55
N ILE A 89 -12.39 -7.02 -10.24
CA ILE A 89 -12.36 -6.97 -11.71
C ILE A 89 -12.29 -8.37 -12.31
N LYS A 90 -12.97 -8.55 -13.45
CA LYS A 90 -12.83 -9.74 -14.28
C LYS A 90 -11.87 -9.45 -15.42
N LEU A 91 -10.72 -10.13 -15.38
CA LEU A 91 -9.73 -10.11 -16.45
C LEU A 91 -9.90 -11.35 -17.33
N ASP A 92 -9.63 -11.17 -18.62
CA ASP A 92 -9.51 -12.28 -19.56
C ASP A 92 -8.16 -13.00 -19.38
N ASP A 93 -8.09 -14.26 -19.81
CA ASP A 93 -6.91 -15.10 -19.62
C ASP A 93 -5.65 -14.52 -20.25
N LYS A 94 -5.76 -13.76 -21.35
CA LYS A 94 -4.58 -13.13 -21.98
C LYS A 94 -4.00 -12.06 -21.08
N SER A 95 -4.86 -11.20 -20.50
CA SER A 95 -4.43 -10.18 -19.54
C SER A 95 -3.82 -10.79 -18.28
N ILE A 96 -4.41 -11.87 -17.77
CA ILE A 96 -3.89 -12.59 -16.59
C ILE A 96 -2.49 -13.15 -16.87
N ASN A 97 -2.32 -13.86 -17.99
CA ASN A 97 -1.03 -14.45 -18.36
C ASN A 97 0.04 -13.37 -18.56
N LEU A 98 -0.29 -12.25 -19.23
CA LEU A 98 0.64 -11.13 -19.40
C LEU A 98 1.15 -10.57 -18.06
N ILE A 99 0.28 -10.49 -17.05
CA ILE A 99 0.66 -10.01 -15.71
C ILE A 99 1.52 -11.06 -14.99
N LEU A 100 1.19 -12.35 -15.10
CA LEU A 100 1.96 -13.42 -14.46
C LEU A 100 3.36 -13.56 -15.08
N ASP A 101 3.46 -13.51 -16.41
CA ASP A 101 4.72 -13.62 -17.14
C ASP A 101 5.71 -12.49 -16.77
N ASN A 102 5.18 -11.32 -16.41
CA ASN A 102 5.96 -10.14 -16.00
C ASN A 102 6.19 -10.05 -14.48
N GLU A 103 5.82 -11.07 -13.69
CA GLU A 103 5.96 -11.04 -12.23
C GLU A 103 7.39 -10.76 -11.77
N GLY A 104 8.38 -11.48 -12.32
CA GLY A 104 9.79 -11.33 -11.95
C GLY A 104 10.30 -9.91 -12.20
N GLU A 105 10.08 -9.37 -13.40
CA GLU A 105 10.49 -8.02 -13.78
C GLU A 105 9.87 -6.94 -12.86
N ARG A 106 8.60 -7.10 -12.48
CA ARG A 106 7.97 -6.18 -11.51
C ARG A 106 8.63 -6.25 -10.15
N ILE A 107 8.88 -7.46 -9.65
CA ILE A 107 9.51 -7.64 -8.33
C ILE A 107 10.89 -7.00 -8.33
N GLU A 108 11.71 -7.27 -9.33
CA GLU A 108 13.06 -6.68 -9.48
C GLU A 108 13.01 -5.15 -9.55
N SER A 109 12.11 -4.61 -10.37
CA SER A 109 11.93 -3.16 -10.51
C SER A 109 11.58 -2.51 -9.17
N VAL A 110 10.62 -3.07 -8.43
CA VAL A 110 10.22 -2.52 -7.13
C VAL A 110 11.32 -2.69 -6.08
N GLN A 111 12.02 -3.83 -6.05
CA GLN A 111 13.12 -4.07 -5.11
C GLN A 111 14.31 -3.15 -5.35
N ALA A 112 14.56 -2.72 -6.60
CA ALA A 112 15.62 -1.78 -6.93
C ALA A 112 15.40 -0.39 -6.29
N ILE A 113 14.15 0.03 -6.10
CA ILE A 113 13.80 1.35 -5.52
C ILE A 113 13.46 1.24 -4.03
N PHE A 114 12.68 0.23 -3.65
CA PHE A 114 12.20 0.01 -2.29
C PHE A 114 12.71 -1.35 -1.78
N PRO A 115 13.99 -1.45 -1.41
CA PRO A 115 14.57 -2.72 -0.98
C PRO A 115 13.87 -3.22 0.29
N HIS A 116 13.75 -4.55 0.42
CA HIS A 116 13.20 -5.23 1.60
C HIS A 116 11.70 -5.01 1.90
N TYR A 117 10.91 -4.56 0.92
CA TYR A 117 9.45 -4.56 1.07
C TYR A 117 8.91 -5.98 1.29
N ASN A 118 7.85 -6.13 2.10
CA ASN A 118 7.24 -7.41 2.42
C ASN A 118 5.74 -7.27 2.74
N PHE A 119 4.88 -7.87 1.91
CA PHE A 119 3.42 -7.85 2.07
C PHE A 119 2.86 -8.99 2.94
N GLY A 120 3.69 -9.89 3.44
CA GLY A 120 3.32 -10.95 4.39
C GLY A 120 3.36 -10.55 5.86
N ARG A 121 3.77 -9.30 6.15
CA ARG A 121 3.77 -8.71 7.49
C ARG A 121 2.96 -7.41 7.49
N LYS A 122 2.75 -6.84 8.67
CA LYS A 122 2.16 -5.49 8.80
C LYS A 122 3.00 -4.49 8.02
N ARG A 123 2.34 -3.71 7.17
CA ARG A 123 2.97 -2.74 6.28
C ARG A 123 3.62 -1.62 7.06
N THR A 124 4.86 -1.34 6.70
CA THR A 124 5.57 -0.10 6.98
C THR A 124 5.23 0.97 5.94
N LEU A 125 5.69 2.20 6.16
CA LEU A 125 5.59 3.27 5.16
C LEU A 125 6.30 2.88 3.85
N LEU A 126 7.44 2.18 3.95
CA LEU A 126 8.19 1.66 2.80
C LEU A 126 7.39 0.61 2.04
N ASP A 127 6.73 -0.32 2.74
CA ASP A 127 5.84 -1.31 2.11
C ASP A 127 4.66 -0.62 1.39
N GLY A 128 4.15 0.48 1.95
CA GLY A 128 3.14 1.32 1.31
C GLY A 128 3.63 1.93 -0.01
N ALA A 129 4.81 2.54 -0.01
CA ALA A 129 5.39 3.12 -1.22
C ALA A 129 5.68 2.06 -2.30
N ALA A 130 6.23 0.91 -1.88
CA ALA A 130 6.45 -0.24 -2.75
C ALA A 130 5.14 -0.73 -3.38
N ALA A 131 4.04 -0.80 -2.62
CA ALA A 131 2.73 -1.18 -3.15
C ALA A 131 2.24 -0.21 -4.23
N TYR A 132 2.42 1.10 -4.05
CA TYR A 132 2.07 2.11 -5.06
C TYR A 132 2.88 1.96 -6.34
N TYR A 133 4.19 1.77 -6.24
CA TYR A 133 5.02 1.57 -7.43
C TYR A 133 4.67 0.26 -8.15
N LEU A 134 4.43 -0.82 -7.38
CA LEU A 134 3.94 -2.08 -7.92
C LEU A 134 2.60 -1.92 -8.65
N ALA A 135 1.72 -1.07 -8.13
CA ALA A 135 0.46 -0.76 -8.80
C ALA A 135 0.69 -0.07 -10.14
N LEU A 136 1.58 0.93 -10.24
CA LEU A 136 1.90 1.56 -11.53
C LEU A 136 2.33 0.55 -12.60
N LEU A 137 3.19 -0.40 -12.22
CA LEU A 137 3.66 -1.46 -13.12
C LEU A 137 2.53 -2.43 -13.49
N THR A 138 1.64 -2.75 -12.54
CA THR A 138 0.48 -3.62 -12.78
C THR A 138 -0.52 -2.97 -13.73
N TYR A 139 -0.92 -1.71 -13.47
CA TYR A 139 -1.89 -0.99 -14.32
C TYR A 139 -1.38 -0.75 -15.74
N GLU A 140 -0.06 -0.74 -15.96
CA GLU A 140 0.51 -0.64 -17.31
C GLU A 140 0.17 -1.83 -18.21
N LYS A 141 -0.05 -3.01 -17.61
CA LYS A 141 -0.39 -4.23 -18.33
C LYS A 141 -1.90 -4.50 -18.36
N LEU A 142 -2.72 -3.65 -17.73
CA LEU A 142 -4.16 -3.82 -17.69
C LEU A 142 -4.85 -3.28 -18.96
N PRO A 143 -6.00 -3.89 -19.36
CA PRO A 143 -6.75 -3.44 -20.52
C PRO A 143 -7.39 -2.06 -20.29
N ALA A 144 -7.63 -1.35 -21.40
CA ALA A 144 -8.22 -0.01 -21.39
C ALA A 144 -9.61 0.07 -20.73
N SER A 145 -10.35 -1.05 -20.67
CA SER A 145 -11.66 -1.15 -20.01
C SER A 145 -11.63 -0.81 -18.51
N ILE A 146 -10.46 -0.85 -17.88
CA ILE A 146 -10.25 -0.57 -16.46
C ILE A 146 -9.78 0.88 -16.25
N SER A 147 -9.66 1.66 -17.33
CA SER A 147 -9.16 3.04 -17.33
C SER A 147 -7.78 3.18 -16.66
N PRO A 148 -6.76 2.38 -17.09
CA PRO A 148 -5.45 2.35 -16.45
C PRO A 148 -4.74 3.71 -16.47
N THR A 149 -4.92 4.52 -17.51
CA THR A 149 -4.25 5.82 -17.66
C THR A 149 -4.58 6.78 -16.51
N ILE A 150 -5.87 6.97 -16.21
CA ILE A 150 -6.29 7.89 -15.14
C ILE A 150 -5.94 7.35 -13.76
N LYS A 151 -6.04 6.02 -13.57
CA LYS A 151 -5.66 5.37 -12.31
C LYS A 151 -4.15 5.47 -12.08
N LYS A 152 -3.33 5.27 -13.11
CA LYS A 152 -1.88 5.53 -13.04
C LYS A 152 -1.59 6.97 -12.64
N ALA A 153 -2.27 7.96 -13.20
CA ALA A 153 -2.08 9.36 -12.80
C ALA A 153 -2.39 9.59 -11.31
N GLN A 154 -3.51 9.06 -10.81
CA GLN A 154 -3.88 9.13 -9.39
C GLN A 154 -2.86 8.40 -8.49
N ILE A 155 -2.41 7.22 -8.89
CA ILE A 155 -1.43 6.40 -8.17
C ILE A 155 -0.08 7.10 -8.14
N SER A 156 0.37 7.71 -9.23
CA SER A 156 1.63 8.46 -9.29
C SER A 156 1.62 9.66 -8.33
N LEU A 157 0.52 10.43 -8.30
CA LEU A 157 0.38 11.55 -7.37
C LEU A 157 0.41 11.08 -5.92
N ARG A 158 -0.32 10.01 -5.60
CA ARG A 158 -0.35 9.42 -4.25
C ARG A 158 1.01 8.81 -3.87
N LEU A 159 1.71 8.18 -4.80
CA LEU A 159 3.07 7.68 -4.60
C LEU A 159 4.02 8.82 -4.24
N ALA A 160 3.95 9.95 -4.96
CA ALA A 160 4.76 11.13 -4.65
C ALA A 160 4.54 11.59 -3.20
N TRP A 161 3.28 11.63 -2.73
CA TRP A 161 2.97 11.96 -1.33
C TRP A 161 3.56 10.97 -0.33
N VAL A 162 3.47 9.67 -0.59
CA VAL A 162 4.05 8.64 0.28
C VAL A 162 5.58 8.72 0.28
N CYS A 163 6.21 9.04 -0.85
CA CYS A 163 7.64 9.27 -0.94
C CYS A 163 8.08 10.52 -0.15
N THR A 164 7.28 11.58 -0.16
CA THR A 164 7.52 12.76 0.71
C THR A 164 7.44 12.38 2.19
N ASP A 165 6.48 11.53 2.56
CA ASP A 165 6.37 11.02 3.93
C ASP A 165 7.61 10.20 4.30
N LEU A 166 8.06 9.31 3.42
CA LEU A 166 9.29 8.51 3.61
C LEU A 166 10.53 9.37 3.78
N HIS A 167 10.61 10.49 3.07
CA HIS A 167 11.74 11.42 3.18
C HIS A 167 11.74 12.19 4.50
N THR A 168 10.55 12.40 5.08
CA THR A 168 10.37 13.22 6.29
C THR A 168 10.47 12.39 7.58
N GLU A 169 10.22 11.08 7.51
CA GLU A 169 10.37 10.13 8.63
C GLU A 169 11.83 9.90 9.05
#